data_AF-A0A416EII2-F1
#
_entry.id   AF-A0A416EII2-F1
#
_cell.length_a   1.000
_cell.length_b   1.000
_cell.length_c   1.000
_cell.angle_alpha   90.00
_cell.angle_beta   90.00
_cell.angle_gamma   90.00
#
_symmetry.space_group_name_H-M   'P 1'
#
loop_
_entity.id
_entity.type
_entity.pdbx_description
1 polymer ?
#
loop_
_entity_poly.entity_id
_entity_poly.type
_entity_poly.pdbx_seq_one_letter_code
_entity_poly.pdbx_strand_id
1 'polypeptide(L)'
;MKEYRISNELRNYIFLVLKRQGIPYKTKRDESGQQYVVVPMSGERFHKVVLRARCEKLTQETGMCHLTKEEANDPLFVQAIMPDGGAFVVLGK
;
A
#
# COMPACT_ATOMS: atom_id res chain seq x y z
N MET A 1 19.49 2.61 3.59
CA MET A 1 18.08 2.15 3.71
C MET A 1 17.49 2.77 4.97
N LYS A 2 16.19 3.09 4.98
CA LYS A 2 15.48 3.67 6.13
C LYS A 2 14.55 2.64 6.76
N GLU A 3 14.33 2.76 8.06
CA GLU A 3 13.50 1.85 8.86
C GLU A 3 12.18 2.52 9.22
N TYR A 4 11.08 1.78 9.08
CA TYR A 4 9.73 2.24 9.39
C TYR A 4 8.98 1.22 10.22
N ARG A 5 8.34 1.70 11.29
CA ARG A 5 7.38 0.93 12.08
C ARG A 5 6.15 0.62 11.23
N ILE A 6 5.68 -0.63 11.25
CA ILE A 6 4.48 -1.06 10.53
C ILE A 6 3.47 -1.73 11.47
N SER A 7 2.18 -1.55 11.20
CA SER A 7 1.14 -2.25 11.96
C SER A 7 1.04 -3.72 11.51
N ASN A 8 0.65 -4.59 12.44
CA ASN A 8 0.42 -6.01 12.12
C ASN A 8 -0.70 -6.19 11.08
N GLU A 9 -1.75 -5.36 11.15
CA GLU A 9 -2.87 -5.40 10.22
C GLU A 9 -2.48 -5.09 8.77
N LEU A 10 -1.58 -4.13 8.55
CA LEU A 10 -1.19 -3.72 7.20
C LEU A 10 0.05 -4.46 6.69
N ARG A 11 0.72 -5.25 7.53
CA ARG A 11 2.00 -5.89 7.20
C ARG A 11 1.96 -6.64 5.88
N ASN A 12 1.01 -7.57 5.74
CA ASN A 12 0.96 -8.44 4.57
C ASN A 12 0.70 -7.62 3.29
N TYR A 13 -0.18 -6.63 3.36
CA TYR A 13 -0.47 -5.72 2.25
C TYR A 13 0.75 -4.87 1.87
N ILE A 14 1.47 -4.32 2.85
CA ILE A 14 2.71 -3.56 2.60
C ILE A 14 3.74 -4.43 1.86
N PHE A 15 3.93 -5.69 2.28
CA PHE A 15 4.86 -6.60 1.62
C PHE A 15 4.44 -6.94 0.19
N LEU A 16 3.13 -7.14 -0.05
CA LEU A 16 2.62 -7.39 -1.39
C LEU A 16 2.82 -6.19 -2.33
N VAL A 17 2.64 -4.96 -1.83
CA VAL A 17 2.88 -3.74 -2.61
C VAL A 17 4.37 -3.59 -2.92
N LEU A 18 5.25 -3.74 -1.93
CA LEU A 18 6.70 -3.66 -2.14
C LEU A 18 7.19 -4.71 -3.15
N LYS A 19 6.70 -5.96 -3.03
CA LYS A 19 7.02 -7.05 -3.95
C LYS A 19 6.57 -6.74 -5.38
N ARG A 20 5.34 -6.26 -5.57
CA ARG A 20 4.81 -5.88 -6.90
C ARG A 20 5.57 -4.72 -7.53
N GLN A 21 6.06 -3.78 -6.73
CA GLN A 21 6.88 -2.66 -7.21
C GLN A 21 8.36 -3.02 -7.40
N GLY A 22 8.76 -4.28 -7.14
CA GLY A 22 10.16 -4.71 -7.24
C GLY A 22 11.09 -4.03 -6.23
N ILE A 23 10.55 -3.54 -5.11
CA ILE A 23 11.31 -2.79 -4.13
C ILE A 23 11.92 -3.77 -3.11
N PRO A 24 13.25 -3.84 -2.98
CA PRO A 24 13.87 -4.72 -1.99
C PRO A 24 13.61 -4.19 -0.58
N TYR A 25 13.32 -5.10 0.34
CA TYR A 25 13.08 -4.77 1.74
C TYR A 25 13.63 -5.84 2.68
N LYS A 26 13.90 -5.44 3.92
CA LYS A 26 14.20 -6.35 5.04
C LYS A 26 13.17 -6.15 6.14
N THR A 27 12.89 -7.18 6.92
CA THR A 27 11.99 -7.10 8.08
C THR A 27 12.78 -7.23 9.37
N LYS A 28 12.38 -6.47 10.38
CA LYS A 28 12.88 -6.61 11.75
C LYS A 28 11.72 -6.71 12.71
N ARG A 29 11.97 -7.32 13.87
CA ARG A 29 11.04 -7.39 14.99
C ARG A 29 11.81 -7.04 16.25
N ASP A 30 11.28 -6.14 17.06
CA ASP A 30 11.87 -5.85 18.37
C ASP A 30 11.38 -6.84 19.44
N GLU A 31 11.90 -6.69 20.66
CA GLU A 31 11.58 -7.55 21.80
C GLU A 31 10.11 -7.48 22.21
N SER A 32 9.44 -6.34 21.96
CA SER A 32 7.99 -6.18 22.19
C SER A 32 7.13 -6.86 21.12
N GLY A 33 7.77 -7.40 20.09
CA GLY A 33 7.11 -8.01 18.96
C GLY A 33 6.65 -7.02 17.90
N GLN A 34 6.96 -5.73 18.05
CA GLN A 34 6.65 -4.70 17.06
C GLN A 34 7.51 -4.90 15.81
N GLN A 35 6.86 -4.82 14.65
CA GLN A 35 7.49 -5.08 13.36
C GLN A 35 7.93 -3.79 12.68
N TYR A 36 9.07 -3.87 12.00
CA TYR A 36 9.65 -2.81 11.20
C TYR A 36 10.01 -3.33 9.82
N VAL A 37 9.94 -2.45 8.83
CA VAL A 37 10.43 -2.71 7.48
C VAL A 37 11.55 -1.74 7.15
N VAL A 38 12.62 -2.27 6.54
CA VAL A 38 13.79 -1.52 6.12
C VAL A 38 13.82 -1.46 4.60
N VAL A 39 13.73 -0.27 4.02
CA VAL A 39 13.55 -0.04 2.57
C VAL A 39 14.48 1.06 2.06
N PRO A 40 14.91 1.03 0.77
CA PRO A 40 15.75 2.07 0.18
C PRO A 40 14.91 3.25 -0.36
N MET A 41 13.98 3.80 0.44
CA MET A 41 13.16 4.95 0.02
C MET A 41 12.94 5.97 1.14
N SER A 42 12.44 7.15 0.77
CA SER A 42 12.06 8.21 1.70
C SER A 42 10.76 7.86 2.44
N GLY A 43 10.49 8.58 3.54
CA GLY A 43 9.26 8.38 4.31
C GLY A 43 8.02 8.75 3.53
N GLU A 44 8.11 9.78 2.69
CA GLU A 44 7.04 10.18 1.78
C GLU A 44 6.71 9.08 0.75
N ARG A 45 7.73 8.51 0.09
CA ARG A 45 7.53 7.39 -0.83
C ARG A 45 6.98 6.16 -0.11
N PHE A 46 7.48 5.87 1.09
CA PHE A 46 6.97 4.77 1.90
C PHE A 46 5.53 5.00 2.35
N HIS A 47 5.15 6.25 2.63
CA HIS A 47 3.77 6.60 2.97
C HIS A 47 2.81 6.26 1.81
N LYS A 48 3.22 6.49 0.55
CA LYS A 48 2.43 6.06 -0.62
C LYS A 48 2.23 4.55 -0.68
N VAL A 49 3.26 3.76 -0.34
CA VAL A 49 3.14 2.29 -0.19
C VAL A 49 2.12 1.92 0.88
N VAL A 50 2.15 2.62 2.04
CA VAL A 50 1.19 2.40 3.12
C VAL A 50 -0.24 2.76 2.70
N LEU A 51 -0.43 3.86 1.97
CA LEU A 51 -1.75 4.25 1.45
C LEU A 51 -2.31 3.22 0.47
N ARG A 52 -1.49 2.73 -0.48
CA ARG A 52 -1.88 1.63 -1.38
C ARG A 52 -2.26 0.38 -0.60
N ALA A 53 -1.45 -0.02 0.38
CA ALA A 53 -1.71 -1.18 1.21
C ALA A 53 -3.04 -1.06 1.99
N ARG A 54 -3.40 0.15 2.45
CA ARG A 54 -4.70 0.43 3.06
C ARG A 54 -5.85 0.28 2.07
N CYS A 55 -5.72 0.82 0.86
CA CYS A 55 -6.71 0.64 -0.19
C CYS A 55 -6.95 -0.84 -0.52
N GLU A 56 -5.89 -1.65 -0.58
CA GLU A 56 -6.02 -3.08 -0.85
C GLU A 56 -6.71 -3.84 0.29
N LYS A 57 -6.37 -3.52 1.54
CA LYS A 57 -7.07 -4.05 2.71
C LYS A 57 -8.58 -3.74 2.62
N LEU A 58 -8.94 -2.47 2.41
CA LEU A 58 -10.34 -2.05 2.31
C LEU A 58 -11.05 -2.70 1.12
N THR A 59 -10.38 -2.83 -0.02
CA THR A 59 -10.95 -3.50 -1.19
C THR A 59 -11.29 -4.96 -0.89
N GLN A 60 -10.40 -5.65 -0.18
CA GLN A 60 -10.64 -7.03 0.24
C GLN A 60 -11.76 -7.13 1.28
N GLU A 61 -11.87 -6.16 2.19
CA GLU A 61 -12.89 -6.16 3.26
C GLU A 61 -14.29 -5.79 2.75
N THR A 62 -14.41 -4.85 1.80
CA THR A 62 -15.73 -4.35 1.33
C THR A 62 -16.18 -4.92 -0.01
N GLY A 63 -15.26 -5.52 -0.78
CA GLY A 63 -15.51 -5.93 -2.17
C GLY A 63 -15.58 -4.77 -3.17
N MET A 64 -15.38 -3.52 -2.74
CA MET A 64 -15.36 -2.34 -3.62
C MET A 64 -13.92 -1.92 -3.91
N CYS A 65 -13.62 -1.56 -5.16
CA CYS A 65 -12.29 -1.07 -5.52
C CYS A 65 -11.98 0.23 -4.76
N HIS A 66 -10.95 0.22 -3.92
CA HIS A 66 -10.45 1.43 -3.27
C HIS A 66 -9.16 1.88 -3.93
N LEU A 67 -9.06 3.18 -4.19
CA LEU A 67 -7.90 3.84 -4.78
C LEU A 67 -7.41 4.97 -3.88
N THR A 68 -6.12 5.25 -3.94
CA THR A 68 -5.59 6.49 -3.37
C THR A 68 -6.03 7.68 -4.22
N LYS A 69 -5.97 8.91 -3.68
CA LYS A 69 -6.27 10.13 -4.44
C LYS A 69 -5.37 10.30 -5.67
N GLU A 70 -4.09 9.95 -5.56
CA GLU A 70 -3.14 10.01 -6.68
C GLU A 70 -3.53 9.02 -7.78
N GLU A 71 -3.80 7.77 -7.42
CA GLU A 71 -4.21 6.71 -8.35
C GLU A 71 -5.54 7.02 -9.05
N ALA A 72 -6.51 7.55 -8.32
CA ALA A 72 -7.80 7.95 -8.87
C ALA A 72 -7.69 9.10 -9.89
N ASN A 73 -6.64 9.92 -9.79
CA ASN A 73 -6.37 11.03 -10.70
C ASN A 73 -5.47 10.63 -11.88
N ASP A 74 -5.02 9.37 -11.96
CA ASP A 74 -4.25 8.83 -13.08
C ASP A 74 -5.16 7.96 -13.96
N PRO A 75 -5.64 8.47 -15.12
CA PRO A 75 -6.55 7.73 -15.98
C PRO A 75 -5.98 6.41 -16.49
N LEU A 76 -4.66 6.34 -16.71
CA LEU A 76 -4.01 5.11 -17.18
C LEU A 76 -3.99 4.05 -16.08
N PHE A 77 -3.75 4.46 -14.84
CA PHE A 77 -3.83 3.57 -13.70
C PHE A 77 -5.25 3.05 -13.48
N VAL A 78 -6.25 3.94 -13.53
CA VAL A 78 -7.66 3.59 -13.41
C VAL A 78 -8.07 2.59 -14.49
N GLN A 79 -7.71 2.86 -15.75
CA GLN A 79 -7.99 1.96 -16.88
C GLN A 79 -7.28 0.60 -16.72
N ALA A 80 -6.06 0.57 -16.19
CA ALA A 80 -5.32 -0.68 -16.00
C ALA A 80 -5.94 -1.59 -14.91
N ILE A 81 -6.55 -1.00 -13.87
CA ILE A 81 -7.19 -1.76 -12.79
C ILE A 81 -8.66 -2.07 -13.10
N MET A 82 -9.34 -1.19 -13.84
CA MET A 82 -10.75 -1.31 -14.21
C MET A 82 -10.90 -1.11 -15.73
N PRO A 83 -10.49 -2.09 -16.55
CA PRO A 83 -10.48 -1.96 -18.01
C PRO A 83 -11.89 -1.78 -18.60
N ASP A 84 -12.89 -2.41 -17.97
CA ASP A 84 -14.30 -2.33 -18.39
C ASP A 84 -15.05 -1.15 -17.71
N GLY A 85 -14.32 -0.28 -17.02
CA GLY A 85 -14.87 0.77 -16.17
C GLY A 85 -15.39 0.25 -14.82
N GLY A 86 -16.12 1.09 -14.08
CA GLY A 86 -16.68 0.74 -12.78
C GLY A 86 -16.61 1.88 -11.76
N ALA A 87 -17.23 1.66 -10.61
CA ALA A 87 -17.15 2.58 -9.48
C ALA A 87 -15.98 2.20 -8.57
N PHE A 88 -15.29 3.21 -8.06
CA PHE A 88 -14.25 3.06 -7.05
C PHE A 88 -14.45 4.09 -5.93
N VAL A 89 -13.93 3.76 -4.76
CA VAL A 89 -13.93 4.62 -3.58
C VAL A 89 -12.54 5.22 -3.42
N VAL A 90 -12.48 6.54 -3.24
CA VAL A 90 -11.21 7.24 -2.99
C VAL A 90 -10.95 7.27 -1.49
N LEU A 91 -9.80 6.75 -1.06
CA LEU A 91 -9.40 6.80 0.34
C LEU A 91 -9.29 8.25 0.83
N GLY A 92 -10.06 8.59 1.87
CA GLY A 92 -10.01 9.91 2.52
C GLY A 92 -10.85 11.00 1.84
N LYS A 93 -11.82 10.64 0.99
CA LYS A 93 -12.96 11.51 0.65
C LYS A 93 -14.13 11.28 1.59
#